data_AF-A0A3E0P701-F1
#
_entry.id   AF-A0A3E0P701-F1
#
_cell.length_a   1.000
_cell.length_b   1.000
_cell.length_c   1.000
_cell.angle_alpha   90.00
_cell.angle_beta   90.00
_cell.angle_gamma   90.00
#
_symmetry.space_group_name_H-M   'P 1'
#
loop_
_entity.id
_entity.type
_entity.pdbx_description
1 polymer ?
#
loop_
_entity_poly.entity_id
_entity_poly.type
_entity_poly.pdbx_seq_one_letter_code
_entity_poly.pdbx_strand_id
1 'polypeptide(L)'
;MDHQNTLLAAALAASLLAVGCSKSASPDAASASADAPAAAADSRDPAAVMAEFLEALRQGDDKKATSLLTTVARTKAEEMEMFVAPPESETASYKVLEQEVEGNQAQVGADWTDLDLDGKPATYRTVWMLKKEKAGWRISGMATRLFEDLPPTVLNFEDPAEMLRKQQEAEEEMARRQSVAQPERQAQETSPGEEATVR
;
A
#
# COMPACT_ATOMS: atom_id res chain seq x y z
N MET A 1 -54.06 -12.22 -4.38
CA MET A 1 -52.71 -12.56 -4.85
C MET A 1 -51.73 -11.71 -4.05
N ASP A 2 -51.64 -11.85 -2.73
CA ASP A 2 -51.08 -13.00 -1.97
C ASP A 2 -49.60 -13.20 -2.35
N HIS A 3 -48.57 -13.22 -1.49
CA HIS A 3 -48.44 -13.28 -0.02
C HIS A 3 -47.06 -12.67 0.34
N GLN A 4 -46.96 -11.84 1.39
CA GLN A 4 -46.33 -12.14 2.69
C GLN A 4 -44.86 -12.61 2.67
N ASN A 5 -43.98 -11.82 3.32
CA ASN A 5 -42.84 -12.35 4.07
C ASN A 5 -42.57 -11.49 5.33
N THR A 6 -43.51 -11.58 6.27
CA THR A 6 -43.32 -12.07 7.64
C THR A 6 -42.02 -11.75 8.41
N LEU A 7 -42.19 -10.87 9.41
CA LEU A 7 -41.66 -10.85 10.79
C LEU A 7 -40.20 -10.42 11.05
N LEU A 8 -40.05 -9.12 11.34
CA LEU A 8 -39.14 -8.64 12.40
C LEU A 8 -39.98 -8.37 13.67
N ALA A 9 -39.82 -9.21 14.68
CA ALA A 9 -40.15 -8.94 16.08
C ALA A 9 -38.85 -9.25 16.86
N ALA A 10 -38.45 -8.54 17.91
CA ALA A 10 -39.23 -7.80 18.87
C ALA A 10 -38.42 -6.63 19.44
N ALA A 11 -39.15 -5.56 19.76
CA ALA A 11 -38.72 -4.52 20.69
C ALA A 11 -38.68 -5.09 22.11
N LEU A 12 -37.70 -4.67 22.92
CA LEU A 12 -37.88 -4.59 24.36
C LEU A 12 -37.47 -3.20 24.85
N ALA A 13 -38.45 -2.55 25.46
CA ALA A 13 -38.40 -1.20 25.99
C ALA A 13 -37.81 -1.16 27.42
N ALA A 14 -37.17 -0.04 27.71
CA ALA A 14 -37.24 0.79 28.92
C ALA A 14 -37.35 0.11 30.30
N SER A 15 -36.47 0.52 31.24
CA SER A 15 -36.81 1.49 32.30
C SER A 15 -35.89 1.40 33.53
N LEU A 16 -35.81 2.56 34.22
CA LEU A 16 -35.65 2.78 35.67
C LEU A 16 -34.27 3.09 36.28
N LEU A 17 -34.28 4.32 36.81
CA LEU A 17 -33.41 4.98 37.77
C LEU A 17 -33.10 4.13 39.03
N ALA A 18 -31.85 4.20 39.48
CA ALA A 18 -31.52 4.08 40.90
C ALA A 18 -30.38 5.06 41.25
N VAL A 19 -30.73 6.05 42.08
CA VAL A 19 -29.80 6.86 42.88
C VAL A 19 -29.18 5.95 43.93
N GLY A 20 -27.85 5.99 44.07
CA GLY A 20 -27.12 5.31 45.15
C GLY A 20 -25.83 6.03 45.49
N CYS A 21 -25.89 6.94 46.47
CA CYS A 21 -24.72 7.49 47.17
C CYS A 21 -24.41 6.62 48.39
N SER A 22 -23.18 6.11 48.52
CA SER A 22 -22.52 5.71 49.79
C SER A 22 -21.03 5.49 49.51
N LYS A 23 -20.14 6.37 49.98
CA LYS A 23 -19.40 6.31 51.25
C LYS A 23 -18.18 5.36 51.22
N SER A 24 -17.02 5.99 50.98
CA SER A 24 -15.67 5.71 51.51
C SER A 24 -15.16 4.26 51.62
N ALA A 25 -14.11 3.94 50.87
CA ALA A 25 -12.85 3.38 51.38
C ALA A 25 -11.82 3.31 50.22
N SER A 26 -10.66 3.93 50.41
CA SER A 26 -9.49 3.70 49.56
C SER A 26 -9.04 2.24 49.66
N PRO A 27 -8.76 1.56 48.55
CA PRO A 27 -7.76 0.53 48.52
C PRO A 27 -6.44 1.15 48.06
N ASP A 28 -5.49 1.24 48.99
CA ASP A 28 -4.08 1.10 48.66
C ASP A 28 -3.93 -0.30 48.02
N ALA A 29 -3.97 -0.33 46.69
CA ALA A 29 -3.77 -1.52 45.90
C ALA A 29 -2.64 -1.20 44.93
N ALA A 30 -1.46 -1.63 45.35
CA ALA A 30 -0.29 -1.95 44.55
C ALA A 30 -0.45 -1.65 43.06
N SER A 31 0.37 -0.71 42.61
CA SER A 31 0.73 -0.51 41.21
C SER A 31 1.28 -1.81 40.65
N ALA A 32 0.39 -2.69 40.20
CA ALA A 32 0.71 -3.75 39.28
C ALA A 32 0.92 -3.04 37.94
N SER A 33 2.14 -2.57 37.71
CA SER A 33 2.64 -2.39 36.35
C SER A 33 2.52 -3.76 35.69
N ALA A 34 1.44 -3.95 34.95
CA ALA A 34 1.34 -5.00 33.97
C ALA A 34 2.47 -4.72 32.99
N ASP A 35 3.59 -5.42 33.17
CA ASP A 35 4.62 -5.58 32.17
C ASP A 35 3.93 -6.31 31.01
N ALA A 36 3.34 -5.53 30.11
CA ALA A 36 2.85 -6.04 28.85
C ALA A 36 4.04 -6.75 28.19
N PRO A 37 3.88 -7.99 27.69
CA PRO A 37 5.00 -8.72 27.12
C PRO A 37 5.61 -7.85 26.02
N ALA A 38 6.86 -7.42 26.22
CA ALA A 38 7.61 -6.73 25.20
C ALA A 38 7.58 -7.62 23.95
N ALA A 39 6.91 -7.16 22.91
CA ALA A 39 6.78 -7.90 21.66
C ALA A 39 8.18 -8.36 21.24
N ALA A 40 8.37 -9.68 21.14
CA ALA A 40 9.65 -10.26 20.79
C ALA A 40 10.13 -9.65 19.47
N ALA A 41 11.41 -9.29 19.41
CA ALA A 41 12.01 -8.77 18.19
C ALA A 41 11.88 -9.83 17.09
N ASP A 42 11.30 -9.43 15.97
CA ASP A 42 11.20 -10.27 14.79
C ASP A 42 12.59 -10.48 14.18
N SER A 43 12.97 -11.75 14.02
CA SER A 43 14.28 -12.16 13.53
C SER A 43 14.31 -12.41 12.02
N ARG A 44 13.20 -12.20 11.30
CA ARG A 44 13.15 -12.32 9.84
C ARG A 44 14.15 -11.38 9.17
N ASP A 45 14.65 -11.77 8.00
CA ASP A 45 15.47 -10.89 7.16
C ASP A 45 14.58 -9.96 6.31
N PRO A 46 15.16 -8.95 5.64
CA PRO A 46 14.39 -8.01 4.82
C PRO A 46 13.57 -8.69 3.72
N ALA A 47 14.14 -9.67 3.02
CA ALA A 47 13.46 -10.42 1.96
C ALA A 47 12.22 -11.18 2.47
N ALA A 48 12.28 -11.80 3.65
CA ALA A 48 11.14 -12.48 4.25
C ALA A 48 10.03 -11.49 4.67
N VAL A 49 10.39 -10.32 5.21
CA VAL A 49 9.43 -9.24 5.48
C VAL A 49 8.78 -8.75 4.18
N MET A 50 9.57 -8.60 3.12
CA MET A 50 9.08 -8.19 1.80
C MET A 50 8.11 -9.21 1.20
N ALA A 51 8.43 -10.50 1.29
CA ALA A 51 7.55 -11.56 0.79
C ALA A 51 6.18 -11.57 1.50
N GLU A 52 6.17 -11.36 2.83
CA GLU A 52 4.92 -11.29 3.58
C GLU A 52 4.11 -10.03 3.26
N PHE A 53 4.79 -8.92 3.00
CA PHE A 53 4.13 -7.69 2.57
C PHE A 53 3.48 -7.84 1.19
N LEU A 54 4.19 -8.40 0.20
CA LEU A 54 3.62 -8.63 -1.13
C LEU A 54 2.45 -9.60 -1.09
N GLU A 55 2.51 -10.64 -0.25
CA GLU A 55 1.38 -11.55 -0.08
C GLU A 55 0.18 -10.85 0.56
N ALA A 56 0.40 -10.00 1.57
CA ALA A 56 -0.67 -9.22 2.18
C ALA A 56 -1.33 -8.30 1.15
N LEU A 57 -0.55 -7.63 0.30
CA LEU A 57 -1.08 -6.81 -0.81
C LEU A 57 -1.88 -7.63 -1.81
N ARG A 58 -1.36 -8.81 -2.20
CA ARG A 58 -2.04 -9.73 -3.13
C ARG A 58 -3.40 -10.19 -2.60
N GLN A 59 -3.50 -10.38 -1.28
CA GLN A 59 -4.71 -10.83 -0.60
C GLN A 59 -5.66 -9.71 -0.18
N GLY A 60 -5.29 -8.43 -0.33
CA GLY A 60 -6.05 -7.32 0.24
C GLY A 60 -6.04 -7.27 1.77
N ASP A 61 -5.02 -7.85 2.42
CA ASP A 61 -4.86 -7.77 3.88
C ASP A 61 -4.16 -6.47 4.27
N ASP A 62 -4.88 -5.36 4.15
CA ASP A 62 -4.39 -4.01 4.46
C ASP A 62 -3.86 -3.90 5.89
N LYS A 63 -4.48 -4.60 6.84
CA LYS A 63 -4.05 -4.61 8.24
C LYS A 63 -2.67 -5.24 8.37
N LYS A 64 -2.45 -6.37 7.70
CA LYS A 64 -1.16 -7.05 7.67
C LYS A 64 -0.12 -6.22 6.94
N ALA A 65 -0.44 -5.70 5.75
CA ALA A 65 0.46 -4.85 4.98
C ALA A 65 0.89 -3.62 5.78
N THR A 66 -0.06 -2.92 6.40
CA THR A 66 0.19 -1.78 7.28
C THR A 66 1.08 -2.16 8.46
N SER A 67 0.86 -3.31 9.10
CA SER A 67 1.69 -3.77 10.25
C SER A 67 3.18 -3.97 9.92
N LEU A 68 3.51 -4.16 8.64
CA LEU A 68 4.88 -4.38 8.15
C LEU A 68 5.59 -3.08 7.75
N LEU A 69 4.88 -1.94 7.72
CA LEU A 69 5.47 -0.62 7.54
C LEU A 69 6.24 -0.17 8.80
N THR A 70 7.17 0.77 8.66
CA THR A 70 7.83 1.40 9.81
C THR A 70 6.81 2.07 10.70
N THR A 71 7.15 2.25 11.97
CA THR A 71 6.27 2.92 12.93
C THR A 71 5.93 4.34 12.46
N VAL A 72 6.91 5.06 11.90
CA VAL A 72 6.67 6.38 11.32
C VAL A 72 5.73 6.28 10.11
N ALA A 73 6.00 5.37 9.17
CA ALA A 73 5.16 5.22 7.98
C ALA A 73 3.71 4.84 8.31
N ARG A 74 3.46 3.97 9.29
CA ARG A 74 2.09 3.64 9.75
C ARG A 74 1.37 4.86 10.28
N THR A 75 2.01 5.61 11.19
CA THR A 75 1.43 6.83 11.75
C THR A 75 1.13 7.85 10.66
N LYS A 76 2.00 7.99 9.66
CA LYS A 76 1.79 8.90 8.54
C LYS A 76 0.72 8.45 7.55
N ALA A 77 0.61 7.15 7.28
CA ALA A 77 -0.45 6.58 6.45
C ALA A 77 -1.84 6.79 7.08
N GLU A 78 -1.96 6.59 8.40
CA GLU A 78 -3.18 6.87 9.17
C GLU A 78 -3.57 8.35 9.14
N GLU A 79 -2.60 9.26 9.26
CA GLU A 79 -2.82 10.71 9.23
C GLU A 79 -3.35 11.24 7.88
N MET A 80 -3.09 10.51 6.78
CA MET A 80 -3.32 11.00 5.43
C MET A 80 -4.29 10.17 4.59
N GLU A 81 -4.78 9.04 5.12
CA GLU A 81 -5.54 8.04 4.35
C GLU A 81 -4.82 7.63 3.05
N MET A 82 -3.49 7.70 3.04
CA MET A 82 -2.67 7.50 1.84
C MET A 82 -1.92 6.18 1.93
N PHE A 83 -2.25 5.28 1.01
CA PHE A 83 -1.56 4.00 0.84
C PHE A 83 -1.11 3.86 -0.61
N VAL A 84 0.20 3.73 -0.82
CA VAL A 84 0.76 3.44 -2.14
C VAL A 84 0.97 1.95 -2.23
N ALA A 85 -0.06 1.24 -2.72
CA ALA A 85 0.03 -0.17 -3.03
C ALA A 85 -0.53 -0.47 -4.41
N PRO A 86 -0.06 -1.56 -5.05
CA PRO A 86 -0.77 -2.15 -6.16
C PRO A 86 -2.23 -2.44 -5.74
N PRO A 87 -3.20 -2.28 -6.66
CA PRO A 87 -4.57 -2.70 -6.38
C PRO A 87 -4.61 -4.20 -6.04
N GLU A 88 -5.55 -4.58 -5.17
CA GLU A 88 -5.82 -5.98 -4.87
C GLU A 88 -6.04 -6.76 -6.17
N SER A 89 -5.40 -7.93 -6.27
CA SER A 89 -5.53 -8.74 -7.46
C SER A 89 -5.31 -10.23 -7.16
N GLU A 90 -6.37 -11.00 -7.39
CA GLU A 90 -6.32 -12.46 -7.28
C GLU A 90 -5.48 -13.11 -8.39
N THR A 91 -5.28 -12.42 -9.52
CA THR A 91 -4.48 -12.88 -10.65
C THR A 91 -3.01 -12.52 -10.53
N ALA A 92 -2.66 -11.64 -9.58
CA ALA A 92 -1.29 -11.22 -9.37
C ALA A 92 -0.41 -12.35 -8.82
N SER A 93 0.85 -12.32 -9.22
CA SER A 93 1.94 -13.12 -8.67
C SER A 93 3.15 -12.21 -8.44
N TYR A 94 4.03 -12.60 -7.53
CA TYR A 94 5.22 -11.81 -7.24
C TYR A 94 6.47 -12.65 -7.09
N LYS A 95 7.62 -12.01 -7.26
CA LYS A 95 8.94 -12.58 -7.03
C LYS A 95 9.80 -11.58 -6.26
N VAL A 96 10.29 -11.99 -5.10
CA VAL A 96 11.34 -11.26 -4.37
C VAL A 96 12.67 -11.49 -5.08
N LEU A 97 13.40 -10.41 -5.33
CA LEU A 97 14.69 -10.40 -6.01
C LEU A 97 15.81 -10.23 -4.98
N GLU A 98 16.98 -9.80 -5.44
CA GLU A 98 18.14 -9.57 -4.59
C GLU A 98 17.86 -8.51 -3.52
N GLN A 99 18.48 -8.72 -2.36
CA GLN A 99 18.49 -7.77 -1.26
C GLN A 99 19.90 -7.23 -1.04
N GLU A 100 19.99 -5.94 -0.76
CA GLU A 100 21.19 -5.26 -0.31
C GLU A 100 20.96 -4.76 1.11
N VAL A 101 21.86 -5.05 2.03
CA VAL A 101 21.74 -4.67 3.45
C VAL A 101 22.95 -3.86 3.86
N GLU A 102 22.71 -2.65 4.37
CA GLU A 102 23.73 -1.75 4.89
C GLU A 102 23.33 -1.26 6.28
N GLY A 103 23.95 -1.84 7.31
CA GLY A 103 23.66 -1.51 8.70
C GLY A 103 22.20 -1.77 9.08
N ASN A 104 21.44 -0.69 9.31
CA ASN A 104 20.01 -0.73 9.67
C ASN A 104 19.10 -0.40 8.49
N GLN A 105 19.62 -0.38 7.27
CA GLN A 105 18.85 -0.15 6.04
C GLN A 105 19.00 -1.36 5.12
N ALA A 106 17.95 -1.61 4.33
CA ALA A 106 17.99 -2.60 3.27
C ALA A 106 17.20 -2.13 2.07
N GLN A 107 17.61 -2.58 0.89
CA GLN A 107 16.87 -2.46 -0.36
C GLN A 107 16.54 -3.86 -0.86
N VAL A 108 15.29 -4.10 -1.24
CA VAL A 108 14.84 -5.41 -1.73
C VAL A 108 14.12 -5.21 -3.05
N GLY A 109 14.62 -5.81 -4.12
CA GLY A 109 13.93 -5.80 -5.41
C GLY A 109 12.71 -6.72 -5.39
N ALA A 110 11.67 -6.37 -6.15
CA ALA A 110 10.51 -7.22 -6.36
C ALA A 110 9.96 -7.05 -7.79
N ASP A 111 9.55 -8.16 -8.39
CA ASP A 111 8.69 -8.19 -9.56
C ASP A 111 7.24 -8.46 -9.13
N TRP A 112 6.31 -7.61 -9.54
CA TRP A 112 4.87 -7.84 -9.45
C TRP A 112 4.33 -8.11 -10.83
N THR A 113 3.69 -9.25 -11.06
CA THR A 113 3.12 -9.60 -12.36
C THR A 113 1.63 -9.79 -12.23
N ASP A 114 0.85 -9.10 -13.06
CA ASP A 114 -0.59 -9.20 -13.08
C ASP A 114 -1.14 -9.10 -14.51
N LEU A 115 -2.44 -9.31 -14.71
CA LEU A 115 -3.08 -9.15 -16.00
C LEU A 115 -3.38 -7.67 -16.26
N ASP A 116 -3.01 -7.19 -17.45
CA ASP A 116 -3.41 -5.88 -17.94
C ASP A 116 -4.88 -5.86 -18.41
N LEU A 117 -5.32 -4.71 -18.94
CA LEU A 117 -6.70 -4.54 -19.44
C LEU A 117 -7.05 -5.47 -20.62
N ASP A 118 -6.05 -6.01 -21.32
CA ASP A 118 -6.22 -6.99 -22.40
C ASP A 118 -6.17 -8.44 -21.89
N GLY A 119 -6.03 -8.64 -20.57
CA GLY A 119 -5.87 -9.95 -19.95
C GLY A 119 -4.49 -10.58 -20.15
N LYS A 120 -3.46 -9.80 -20.49
CA LYS A 120 -2.09 -10.29 -20.71
C LYS A 120 -1.21 -10.02 -19.48
N PRO A 121 -0.27 -10.90 -19.16
CA PRO A 121 0.67 -10.64 -18.07
C PRO A 121 1.54 -9.40 -18.33
N ALA A 122 1.53 -8.48 -17.38
CA ALA A 122 2.39 -7.31 -17.30
C ALA A 122 3.19 -7.36 -15.99
N THR A 123 4.50 -7.16 -16.07
CA THR A 123 5.41 -7.20 -14.91
C THR A 123 5.93 -5.80 -14.58
N TYR A 124 5.82 -5.43 -13.30
CA TYR A 124 6.29 -4.17 -12.74
C TYR A 124 7.43 -4.44 -11.74
N ARG A 125 8.61 -3.90 -12.05
CA ARG A 125 9.81 -3.96 -11.22
C ARG A 125 9.81 -2.83 -10.21
N THR A 126 9.96 -3.15 -8.92
CA THR A 126 10.07 -2.18 -7.83
C THR A 126 11.27 -2.49 -6.94
N VAL A 127 11.80 -1.47 -6.27
CA VAL A 127 12.78 -1.62 -5.19
C VAL A 127 12.16 -1.09 -3.91
N TRP A 128 12.19 -1.87 -2.85
CA TRP A 128 11.59 -1.51 -1.57
C TRP A 128 12.66 -1.17 -0.56
N MET A 129 12.46 -0.09 0.19
CA MET A 129 13.39 0.32 1.23
C MET A 129 12.86 -0.13 2.58
N LEU A 130 13.70 -0.81 3.34
CA LEU A 130 13.41 -1.28 4.68
C LEU A 130 14.37 -0.66 5.70
N LYS A 131 13.87 -0.47 6.92
CA LYS A 131 14.63 -0.04 8.09
C LYS A 131 14.52 -1.08 9.20
N LYS A 132 15.62 -1.30 9.92
CA LYS A 132 15.64 -2.17 11.09
C LYS A 132 15.19 -1.37 12.32
N GLU A 133 13.98 -1.65 12.80
CA GLU A 133 13.47 -1.14 14.07
C GLU A 133 13.75 -2.13 15.21
N LYS A 134 13.46 -1.73 16.47
CA LYS A 134 13.53 -2.62 17.64
C LYS A 134 12.69 -3.89 17.45
N ALA A 135 11.56 -3.77 16.75
CA ALA A 135 10.63 -4.87 16.48
C ALA A 135 11.02 -5.72 15.25
N GLY A 136 12.12 -5.42 14.56
CA GLY A 136 12.58 -6.09 13.34
C GLY A 136 12.59 -5.18 12.11
N TRP A 137 12.80 -5.77 10.94
CA TRP A 137 12.75 -5.04 9.66
C TRP A 137 11.35 -4.59 9.31
N ARG A 138 11.22 -3.36 8.81
CA ARG A 138 9.95 -2.73 8.43
C ARG A 138 10.11 -1.89 7.17
N ILE A 139 9.06 -1.78 6.37
CA ILE A 139 9.08 -1.07 5.09
C ILE A 139 8.93 0.43 5.32
N SER A 140 9.88 1.22 4.81
CA SER A 140 9.89 2.69 4.92
C SER A 140 9.55 3.40 3.61
N GLY A 141 9.53 2.70 2.48
CA GLY A 141 9.22 3.30 1.18
C GLY A 141 9.46 2.36 0.02
N MET A 142 9.28 2.89 -1.19
CA MET A 142 9.52 2.19 -2.45
C MET A 142 10.14 3.09 -3.51
N ALA A 143 10.80 2.50 -4.50
CA ALA A 143 11.27 3.17 -5.70
C ALA A 143 10.74 2.43 -6.92
N THR A 144 10.20 3.18 -7.87
CA THR A 144 9.66 2.67 -9.12
C THR A 144 10.16 3.48 -10.31
N ARG A 145 10.44 2.84 -11.43
CA ARG A 145 10.78 3.53 -12.67
C ARG A 145 9.52 3.71 -13.50
N LEU A 146 9.02 4.94 -13.58
CA LEU A 146 7.84 5.28 -14.37
C LEU A 146 8.18 5.54 -15.84
N PHE A 147 9.39 6.04 -16.11
CA PHE A 147 9.85 6.38 -17.45
C PHE A 147 11.29 5.90 -17.64
N GLU A 148 11.60 5.31 -18.80
CA GLU A 148 12.93 4.73 -19.06
C GLU A 148 14.06 5.76 -19.12
N ASP A 149 13.73 7.00 -19.49
CA ASP A 149 14.66 8.12 -19.63
C ASP A 149 14.82 8.94 -18.35
N LEU A 150 14.07 8.64 -17.29
CA LEU A 150 14.12 9.36 -16.02
C LEU A 150 14.63 8.46 -14.87
N PRO A 151 15.26 9.06 -13.84
CA PRO A 151 15.59 8.33 -12.61
C PRO A 151 14.35 7.70 -11.96
N PRO A 152 14.51 6.62 -11.18
CA PRO A 152 13.41 6.05 -10.41
C PRO A 152 12.78 7.07 -9.46
N THR A 153 11.45 7.12 -9.45
CA THR A 153 10.68 7.87 -8.47
C THR A 153 10.71 7.12 -7.14
N VAL A 154 11.30 7.75 -6.13
CA VAL A 154 11.36 7.21 -4.76
C VAL A 154 10.20 7.76 -3.94
N LEU A 155 9.35 6.93 -3.37
CA LEU A 155 8.27 7.32 -2.47
C LEU A 155 8.68 6.97 -1.04
N ASN A 156 8.93 7.99 -0.23
CA ASN A 156 9.26 7.85 1.18
C ASN A 156 7.97 7.87 2.02
N PHE A 157 7.56 6.72 2.55
CA PHE A 157 6.31 6.61 3.30
C PHE A 157 6.35 7.34 4.66
N GLU A 158 7.55 7.72 5.10
CA GLU A 158 7.74 8.51 6.31
C GLU A 158 7.67 10.03 6.08
N ASP A 159 7.63 10.47 4.80
CA ASP A 159 7.48 11.87 4.40
C ASP A 159 6.28 12.07 3.43
N PRO A 160 5.06 12.12 3.99
CA PRO A 160 3.85 12.62 3.37
C PRO A 160 3.97 13.69 2.28
N ALA A 161 4.57 14.83 2.62
CA ALA A 161 4.57 16.01 1.76
C ALA A 161 5.43 15.75 0.52
N GLU A 162 6.53 15.02 0.72
CA GLU A 162 7.42 14.58 -0.34
C GLU A 162 6.74 13.59 -1.28
N MET A 163 5.94 12.65 -0.76
CA MET A 163 5.14 11.73 -1.58
C MET A 163 4.14 12.46 -2.45
N LEU A 164 3.33 13.38 -1.90
CA LEU A 164 2.33 14.12 -2.66
C LEU A 164 2.98 14.91 -3.81
N ARG A 165 4.09 15.60 -3.51
CA ARG A 165 4.85 16.35 -4.52
C ARG A 165 5.30 15.44 -5.65
N LYS A 166 5.85 14.26 -5.33
CA LYS A 166 6.32 13.31 -6.34
C LYS A 166 5.18 12.67 -7.14
N GLN A 167 4.02 12.44 -6.53
CA GLN A 167 2.83 11.98 -7.25
C GLN A 167 2.37 13.02 -8.27
N GLN A 168 2.26 14.29 -7.85
CA GLN A 168 1.90 15.39 -8.74
C GLN A 168 2.88 15.54 -9.91
N GLU A 169 4.19 15.51 -9.63
CA GLU A 169 5.23 15.56 -10.67
C GLU A 169 5.11 14.38 -11.66
N ALA A 170 4.80 13.18 -11.16
CA ALA A 170 4.58 12.02 -12.01
C ALA A 170 3.32 12.16 -12.88
N GLU A 171 2.22 12.66 -12.32
CA GLU A 171 0.97 12.93 -13.03
C GLU A 171 1.15 13.99 -14.13
N GLU A 172 1.82 15.09 -13.81
CA GLU A 172 2.13 16.16 -14.76
C GLU A 172 2.99 15.65 -15.92
N GLU A 173 4.01 14.84 -15.64
CA GLU A 173 4.87 14.26 -16.67
C GLU A 173 4.11 13.24 -17.54
N MET A 174 3.25 12.41 -16.95
CA MET A 174 2.37 11.51 -17.68
C MET A 174 1.43 12.29 -18.62
N ALA A 175 0.79 13.33 -18.11
CA ALA A 175 -0.10 14.19 -18.90
C ALA A 175 0.65 14.89 -20.05
N ARG A 176 1.85 15.42 -19.77
CA ARG A 176 2.71 16.06 -20.77
C ARG A 176 3.05 15.10 -21.90
N ARG A 177 3.51 13.88 -21.58
CA ARG A 177 3.86 12.86 -22.59
C ARG A 177 2.65 12.40 -23.40
N GLN A 178 1.49 12.23 -22.77
CA GLN A 178 0.24 11.90 -23.48
C GLN A 178 -0.16 13.00 -24.48
N SER A 179 0.02 14.28 -24.11
CA SER A 179 -0.31 15.41 -24.99
C SER A 179 0.64 15.53 -26.19
N VAL A 180 1.91 15.14 -26.05
CA VAL A 180 2.91 15.15 -27.13
C VAL A 180 2.76 13.93 -28.06
N ALA A 181 2.38 12.76 -27.52
CA ALA A 181 2.24 11.52 -28.30
C ALA A 181 0.97 11.47 -29.17
N GLN A 182 -0.02 12.35 -28.95
CA GLN A 182 -1.24 12.45 -29.77
C GLN A 182 -1.01 13.12 -31.15
N PRO A 183 -0.32 14.28 -31.27
CA PRO A 183 -0.08 14.91 -32.57
C PRO A 183 0.84 14.11 -33.49
N GLU A 184 1.82 13.35 -32.96
CA GLU A 184 2.72 12.53 -33.79
C GLU A 184 2.01 11.30 -34.41
N ARG A 185 1.04 10.70 -33.71
CA ARG A 185 0.23 9.60 -34.26
C ARG A 185 -0.73 10.08 -35.37
N GLN A 186 -1.32 11.26 -35.22
CA GLN A 186 -2.19 11.84 -36.26
C GLN A 186 -1.40 12.30 -37.50
N ALA A 187 -0.15 12.73 -37.34
CA ALA A 187 0.73 13.08 -38.46
C ALA A 187 1.24 11.85 -39.24
N GLN A 188 1.44 10.70 -38.58
CA GLN A 188 1.83 9.45 -39.25
C GLN A 188 0.66 8.74 -39.95
N GLU A 189 -0.56 8.84 -39.44
CA GLU A 189 -1.76 8.27 -40.10
C GLU A 189 -2.25 9.08 -41.31
N THR A 190 -1.79 10.33 -41.48
CA THR A 190 -2.19 11.20 -42.60
C THR A 190 -1.17 11.27 -43.73
N SER A 191 -0.08 10.49 -43.67
CA SER A 191 0.88 10.40 -44.78
C SER A 191 0.28 9.56 -45.92
N PRO A 192 -0.06 10.15 -47.08
CA PRO A 192 -0.66 9.42 -48.19
C PRO A 192 0.38 8.46 -48.76
N GLY A 193 0.05 7.16 -48.76
CA GLY A 193 0.81 6.15 -49.46
C GLY A 193 0.93 6.52 -50.94
N GLU A 194 2.18 6.77 -51.34
CA GLU A 194 2.80 6.33 -52.59
C GLU A 194 1.80 5.94 -53.71
N GLU A 195 1.53 6.89 -54.61
CA GLU A 195 0.88 6.64 -55.90
C GLU A 195 1.67 5.55 -56.66
N ALA A 196 1.14 4.34 -56.63
CA ALA A 196 1.51 3.28 -57.55
C ALA A 196 1.17 3.73 -58.97
N THR A 197 2.21 4.12 -59.72
CA THR A 197 2.15 4.36 -61.16
C THR A 197 1.66 3.09 -61.86
N VAL A 198 0.43 3.14 -62.38
CA VAL A 198 -0.09 2.17 -63.34
C VAL A 198 0.52 2.48 -64.70
N ARG A 199 1.22 1.49 -65.28
CA ARG A 199 1.56 1.43 -66.70
C ARG A 199 0.97 0.16 -67.30
#